data_AF-A0A524NE97-F1
#
_entry.id   AF-A0A524NE97-F1
#
_cell.length_a   1.000
_cell.length_b   1.000
_cell.length_c   1.000
_cell.angle_alpha   90.00
_cell.angle_beta   90.00
_cell.angle_gamma   90.00
#
_symmetry.space_group_name_H-M   'P 1'
#
loop_
_entity.id
_entity.type
_entity.pdbx_description
1 polymer ?
#
loop_
_entity_poly.entity_id
_entity_poly.type
_entity_poly.pdbx_seq_one_letter_code
_entity_poly.pdbx_strand_id
1 'polypeptide(L)'
;YTLIHNKAHTNVAFMFGEDKRRRPQEDTLTVVRSYIGNYPNFFYEVKLAEIDDFVEQLGDVRDEAGLTKLVERFGVRRTDASFWAASDWFNEDFARTRPIEAGLFDLNRYSNY
;
A
#
# COMPACT_ATOMS: atom_id res chain seq x y z
N TYR A 1 5.21 -8.03 -3.44
CA TYR A 1 4.82 -7.11 -4.54
C TYR A 1 4.50 -5.76 -3.92
N THR A 2 4.63 -4.67 -4.67
CA THR A 2 4.22 -3.33 -4.23
C THR A 2 3.15 -2.79 -5.17
N LEU A 3 2.10 -2.23 -4.57
CA LEU A 3 1.01 -1.55 -5.27
C LEU A 3 1.19 -0.04 -5.08
N ILE A 4 1.14 0.73 -6.17
CA ILE A 4 1.25 2.18 -6.15
C ILE A 4 0.01 2.78 -6.81
N HIS A 5 -0.77 3.51 -6.03
CA HIS A 5 -1.87 4.32 -6.54
C HIS A 5 -1.31 5.67 -7.01
N ASN A 6 -1.17 5.83 -8.32
CA ASN A 6 -0.69 7.06 -8.94
C ASN A 6 -1.85 8.07 -8.98
N LYS A 7 -1.82 9.06 -8.10
CA LYS A 7 -2.84 10.11 -8.01
C LYS A 7 -2.60 11.19 -9.06
N ALA A 8 -3.49 11.27 -10.05
CA ALA A 8 -3.41 12.26 -11.11
C ALA A 8 -3.79 13.66 -10.62
N HIS A 9 -3.02 14.64 -11.11
CA HIS A 9 -3.15 16.05 -10.81
C HIS A 9 -2.95 16.89 -12.06
N THR A 10 -3.71 17.98 -12.21
CA THR A 10 -3.37 19.01 -13.22
C THR A 10 -2.09 19.76 -12.87
N ASN A 11 -1.77 19.89 -11.57
CA ASN A 11 -0.57 20.56 -11.07
C ASN A 11 -0.31 20.17 -9.59
N VAL A 12 0.97 20.06 -9.18
CA VAL A 12 1.44 19.70 -7.83
C VAL A 12 2.29 20.80 -7.15
N ALA A 13 2.37 22.01 -7.72
CA ALA A 13 3.25 23.08 -7.24
C ALA A 13 2.79 23.82 -5.97
N PHE A 14 1.64 23.47 -5.40
CA PHE A 14 1.02 24.22 -4.30
C PHE A 14 0.83 23.34 -3.07
N MET A 15 1.12 23.88 -1.89
CA MET A 15 0.99 23.18 -0.61
C MET A 15 -0.45 22.94 -0.15
N PHE A 16 -1.43 23.73 -0.63
CA PHE A 16 -2.82 23.70 -0.15
C PHE A 16 -3.84 23.66 -1.30
N GLY A 17 -5.02 23.08 -1.06
CA GLY A 17 -6.12 22.99 -2.04
C GLY A 17 -5.88 21.95 -3.13
N GLU A 18 -5.28 20.81 -2.77
CA GLU A 18 -5.00 19.68 -3.67
C GLU A 18 -6.25 19.18 -4.40
N ASP A 19 -7.39 19.15 -3.70
CA ASP A 19 -8.71 18.73 -4.20
C ASP A 19 -9.12 19.45 -5.49
N LYS A 20 -8.82 20.74 -5.62
CA LYS A 20 -9.11 21.54 -6.81
C LYS A 20 -8.32 21.14 -8.05
N ARG A 21 -7.29 20.31 -7.88
CA ARG A 21 -6.35 19.90 -8.93
C ARG A 21 -6.29 18.38 -9.11
N ARG A 22 -6.88 17.59 -8.21
CA ARG A 22 -7.01 16.14 -8.38
C ARG A 22 -7.86 15.83 -9.61
N ARG A 23 -7.47 14.81 -10.36
CA ARG A 23 -8.26 14.20 -11.44
C ARG A 23 -8.46 12.71 -11.18
N PRO A 24 -9.32 12.32 -10.22
CA PRO A 24 -9.40 10.91 -9.79
C PRO A 24 -9.73 9.93 -10.92
N GLN A 25 -10.44 10.37 -11.97
CA GLN A 25 -10.77 9.54 -13.13
C GLN A 25 -9.55 9.18 -13.98
N GLU A 26 -8.42 9.86 -13.78
CA GLU A 26 -7.14 9.60 -14.45
C GLU A 26 -6.13 8.89 -13.53
N ASP A 27 -6.56 8.50 -12.33
CA ASP A 27 -5.72 7.71 -11.44
C ASP A 27 -5.40 6.35 -12.09
N THR A 28 -4.19 5.87 -11.82
CA THR A 28 -3.74 4.55 -12.28
C THR A 28 -3.17 3.75 -11.12
N LEU A 29 -3.12 2.43 -11.29
CA LEU A 29 -2.50 1.53 -10.33
C LEU A 29 -1.29 0.85 -10.99
N THR A 30 -0.11 1.02 -10.40
CA THR A 30 1.09 0.29 -10.81
C THR A 30 1.30 -0.89 -9.85
N VAL A 31 1.53 -2.08 -10.41
CA VAL A 31 1.93 -3.27 -9.65
C VAL A 31 3.37 -3.63 -10.00
N VAL A 32 4.22 -3.70 -8.99
CA VAL A 32 5.64 -4.02 -9.16
C VAL A 32 6.02 -5.27 -8.39
N ARG A 33 6.86 -6.08 -9.02
CA ARG A 33 7.51 -7.22 -8.38
C ARG A 33 8.67 -6.70 -7.54
N SER A 34 8.68 -7.04 -6.24
CA SER A 34 9.58 -6.51 -5.20
C SER A 34 9.12 -5.15 -4.63
N TYR A 35 9.98 -4.54 -3.80
CA TYR A 35 9.73 -3.34 -3.01
C TYR A 35 10.09 -2.07 -3.78
N ILE A 36 9.33 -1.00 -3.59
CA ILE A 36 9.68 0.33 -4.10
C ILE A 36 9.70 1.33 -2.95
N GLY A 37 10.86 1.96 -2.77
CA GLY A 37 11.07 2.98 -1.76
C GLY A 37 11.03 2.44 -0.34
N ASN A 38 11.20 3.35 0.62
CA ASN A 38 11.37 3.01 2.03
C ASN A 38 10.15 3.39 2.87
N TYR A 39 9.10 3.93 2.26
CA TYR A 39 7.95 4.54 2.95
C TYR A 39 6.64 3.82 2.59
N PRO A 40 6.45 2.55 3.00
CA PRO A 40 5.18 1.88 2.80
C PRO A 40 4.10 2.61 3.60
N ASN A 41 2.96 2.82 2.96
CA ASN A 41 1.77 3.36 3.61
C ASN A 41 0.94 2.26 4.28
N PHE A 42 0.99 1.03 3.77
CA PHE A 42 0.22 -0.08 4.31
C PHE A 42 0.75 -1.44 3.81
N PHE A 43 0.61 -2.48 4.62
CA PHE A 43 0.93 -3.86 4.27
C PHE A 43 -0.36 -4.68 4.09
N TYR A 44 -0.32 -5.54 3.08
CA TYR A 44 -1.30 -6.59 2.88
C TYR A 44 -0.63 -7.95 3.04
N GLU A 45 -1.29 -8.86 3.73
CA GLU A 45 -0.94 -10.27 3.79
C GLU A 45 -2.05 -11.07 3.12
N VAL A 46 -1.74 -11.69 1.98
CA VAL A 46 -2.71 -12.38 1.13
C VAL A 46 -2.19 -13.79 0.90
N LYS A 47 -2.99 -14.79 1.26
CA LYS A 47 -2.68 -16.18 0.92
C LYS A 47 -2.76 -16.36 -0.58
N LEU A 48 -1.85 -17.13 -1.15
CA LEU A 48 -1.81 -17.35 -2.60
C LEU A 48 -3.15 -17.91 -3.15
N ALA A 49 -3.85 -18.74 -2.37
CA ALA A 49 -5.16 -19.28 -2.75
C ALA A 49 -6.30 -18.24 -2.74
N GLU A 50 -6.10 -17.07 -2.12
CA GLU A 50 -7.09 -15.98 -2.01
C GLU A 50 -6.70 -14.78 -2.90
N ILE A 51 -5.72 -14.93 -3.80
CA ILE A 51 -5.22 -13.80 -4.59
C ILE A 51 -6.27 -13.27 -5.57
N ASP A 52 -7.09 -14.15 -6.16
CA ASP A 52 -8.17 -13.76 -7.07
C ASP A 52 -9.23 -12.95 -6.33
N ASP A 53 -9.64 -13.41 -5.14
CA ASP A 53 -10.55 -12.68 -4.25
C ASP A 53 -10.00 -11.30 -3.86
N PHE A 54 -8.71 -11.22 -3.53
CA PHE A 54 -8.07 -9.95 -3.19
C PHE A 54 -8.11 -8.96 -4.35
N VAL A 55 -7.80 -9.43 -5.57
CA VAL A 55 -7.81 -8.59 -6.78
C VAL A 55 -9.23 -8.12 -7.10
N GLU A 56 -10.22 -9.00 -7.02
CA GLU A 56 -11.63 -8.65 -7.23
C GLU A 56 -12.08 -7.59 -6.21
N GLN A 57 -11.90 -7.84 -4.92
CA GLN A 57 -12.29 -6.90 -3.86
C GLN A 57 -11.56 -5.56 -3.96
N LEU A 58 -10.27 -5.57 -4.29
CA LEU A 58 -9.51 -4.34 -4.50
C LEU A 58 -10.03 -3.54 -5.71
N GLY A 59 -10.40 -4.21 -6.80
CA GLY A 59 -10.97 -3.58 -8.00
C GLY A 59 -12.35 -2.95 -7.77
N ASP A 60 -13.08 -3.45 -6.78
CA ASP A 60 -14.41 -2.99 -6.39
C ASP A 60 -14.41 -1.87 -5.34
N VAL A 61 -13.25 -1.50 -4.80
CA VAL A 61 -13.16 -0.35 -3.88
C VAL A 61 -13.54 0.93 -4.62
N ARG A 62 -14.64 1.57 -4.19
CA ARG A 62 -15.12 2.88 -4.70
C ARG A 62 -15.05 4.00 -3.68
N ASP A 63 -15.00 3.65 -2.41
CA ASP A 63 -15.03 4.59 -1.28
C ASP A 63 -14.23 4.04 -0.09
N GLU A 64 -14.18 4.83 0.97
CA GLU A 64 -13.50 4.48 2.22
C GLU A 64 -14.08 3.22 2.87
N ALA A 65 -15.41 3.03 2.83
CA ALA A 65 -16.05 1.87 3.43
C ALA A 65 -15.66 0.56 2.70
N GLY A 66 -15.57 0.59 1.37
CA GLY A 66 -15.05 -0.52 0.58
C GLY A 66 -13.59 -0.83 0.91
N LEU A 67 -12.76 0.21 1.06
CA LEU A 67 -11.36 0.05 1.46
C LEU A 67 -11.24 -0.57 2.86
N THR A 68 -12.04 -0.12 3.83
CA THR A 68 -12.04 -0.68 5.18
C THR A 68 -12.34 -2.18 5.16
N LYS A 69 -13.34 -2.63 4.39
CA LYS A 69 -13.66 -4.07 4.25
C LYS A 69 -12.51 -4.88 3.66
N LEU A 70 -11.85 -4.36 2.63
CA LEU A 70 -10.66 -5.01 2.06
C LEU A 70 -9.55 -5.13 3.11
N VAL A 71 -9.31 -4.06 3.87
CA VAL A 71 -8.28 -4.01 4.92
C VAL A 71 -8.62 -4.92 6.10
N GLU A 72 -9.89 -5.06 6.49
CA GLU A 72 -10.31 -6.02 7.52
C GLU A 72 -9.97 -7.47 7.18
N ARG A 73 -10.01 -7.83 5.88
CA ARG A 73 -9.71 -9.20 5.43
C ARG A 73 -8.23 -9.44 5.17
N PHE A 74 -7.54 -8.47 4.57
CA PHE A 74 -6.19 -8.68 4.01
C PHE A 74 -5.11 -7.76 4.58
N GLY A 75 -5.50 -6.76 5.36
CA GLY A 75 -4.59 -5.72 5.83
C GLY A 75 -3.93 -6.04 7.16
N VAL A 76 -2.67 -5.64 7.31
CA VAL A 76 -1.98 -5.70 8.60
C VAL A 76 -2.05 -4.32 9.26
N ARG A 77 -3.02 -4.11 10.14
CA ARG A 77 -3.19 -2.82 10.83
C ARG A 77 -2.08 -2.60 11.85
N ARG A 78 -1.76 -1.34 12.14
CA ARG A 78 -0.73 -1.02 13.15
C ARG A 78 -1.09 -1.52 14.55
N THR A 79 -2.39 -1.62 14.82
CA THR A 79 -2.94 -2.13 16.09
C THR A 79 -3.04 -3.66 16.12
N ASP A 80 -2.71 -4.35 15.03
CA ASP A 80 -2.71 -5.82 15.00
C ASP A 80 -1.55 -6.36 15.85
N ALA A 81 -1.78 -7.41 16.64
CA ALA A 81 -0.75 -8.02 17.47
C ALA A 81 0.41 -8.62 16.64
N SER A 82 0.13 -9.00 15.39
CA SER A 82 1.12 -9.53 14.44
C SER A 82 1.89 -8.45 13.67
N PHE A 83 1.54 -7.16 13.84
CA PHE A 83 2.10 -6.06 13.04
C PHE A 83 3.64 -6.04 13.01
N TRP A 84 4.29 -6.19 14.17
CA TRP A 84 5.74 -6.18 14.26
C TRP A 84 6.36 -7.40 13.56
N ALA A 85 5.77 -8.58 13.71
CA ALA A 85 6.25 -9.77 13.01
C ALA A 85 6.13 -9.63 11.48
N ALA A 86 5.04 -9.03 10.98
CA ALA A 86 4.89 -8.74 9.55
C ALA A 86 5.93 -7.71 9.08
N SER A 87 6.11 -6.61 9.82
CA SER A 87 7.13 -5.60 9.53
C SER A 87 8.54 -6.21 9.45
N ASP A 88 8.90 -7.04 10.43
CA ASP A 88 10.21 -7.70 10.48
C ASP A 88 10.37 -8.63 9.27
N TRP A 89 9.34 -9.43 8.96
CA TRP A 89 9.35 -10.30 7.77
C TRP A 89 9.58 -9.52 6.47
N PHE A 90 8.93 -8.37 6.28
CA PHE A 90 9.13 -7.54 5.10
C PHE A 90 10.56 -6.97 5.02
N ASN A 91 11.13 -6.51 6.14
CA ASN A 91 12.51 -6.02 6.16
C ASN A 91 13.51 -7.16 5.88
N GLU A 92 13.30 -8.34 6.46
CA GLU A 92 14.13 -9.53 6.25
C GLU A 92 14.08 -10.00 4.79
N ASP A 93 12.90 -10.09 4.17
CA ASP A 93 12.76 -10.44 2.76
C ASP A 93 13.40 -9.39 1.86
N PHE A 94 13.26 -8.10 2.17
CA PHE A 94 13.89 -7.03 1.38
C PHE A 94 15.43 -7.14 1.45
N ALA A 95 15.99 -7.28 2.65
CA ALA A 95 17.43 -7.48 2.84
C ALA A 95 17.94 -8.74 2.13
N ARG A 96 17.17 -9.83 2.14
CA ARG A 96 17.54 -11.10 1.48
C ARG A 96 17.44 -11.02 -0.04
N THR A 97 16.42 -10.37 -0.59
CA THR A 97 16.13 -10.38 -2.03
C THR A 97 16.78 -9.23 -2.80
N ARG A 98 17.09 -8.12 -2.13
CA ARG A 98 17.66 -6.89 -2.69
C ARG A 98 18.70 -6.27 -1.74
N PRO A 99 19.80 -6.98 -1.42
CA PRO A 99 20.72 -6.57 -0.35
C PRO A 99 21.43 -5.24 -0.59
N ILE A 100 21.52 -4.77 -1.84
CA ILE A 100 22.17 -3.49 -2.18
C ILE A 100 21.19 -2.33 -2.00
N GLU A 101 19.93 -2.52 -2.41
CA GLU A 101 18.88 -1.50 -2.34
C GLU A 101 18.15 -1.48 -1.00
N ALA A 102 18.23 -2.57 -0.23
CA ALA A 102 17.50 -2.72 1.01
C ALA A 102 17.94 -1.68 2.06
N GLY A 103 16.94 -0.99 2.59
CA GLY A 103 17.03 -0.21 3.82
C GLY A 103 15.92 -0.64 4.78
N LEU A 104 15.78 0.10 5.88
CA LEU A 104 14.64 -0.10 6.79
C LEU A 104 13.39 0.61 6.23
N PHE A 105 12.24 -0.03 6.38
CA PHE A 105 10.97 0.64 6.13
C PHE A 105 10.69 1.68 7.22
N ASP A 106 10.53 2.93 6.80
CA ASP A 106 10.05 4.02 7.64
C ASP A 106 8.53 3.96 7.73
N LEU A 107 8.05 3.59 8.92
CA LEU A 107 6.64 3.38 9.23
C LEU A 107 5.96 4.64 9.81
N ASN A 108 6.58 5.83 9.71
CA ASN A 108 6.01 7.09 10.20
C ASN A 108 4.74 7.50 9.42
N ARG A 109 4.59 7.04 8.17
CA ARG A 109 3.42 7.29 7.32
C ARG A 109 2.49 6.08 7.21
N TYR A 110 2.71 5.06 8.04
CA TYR A 110 1.91 3.84 8.00
C TYR A 110 0.49 4.13 8.49
N SER A 111 -0.49 3.88 7.64
CA SER A 111 -1.89 4.13 7.91
C SER A 111 -2.45 3.15 8.93
N ASN A 112 -3.43 3.63 9.70
CA ASN A 112 -4.32 2.78 10.47
C ASN A 112 -5.74 3.06 9.94
N TYR A 113 -6.08 2.38 8.84
CA TYR A 113 -7.46 2.30 8.37
C TYR A 113 -8.32 1.59 9.42
#